data_AF-A0A6V7IYC9-F1
#
_entry.id   AF-A0A6V7IYC9-F1
#
_cell.length_a   1.000
_cell.length_b   1.000
_cell.length_c   1.000
_cell.angle_alpha   90.00
_cell.angle_beta   90.00
_cell.angle_gamma   90.00
#
_symmetry.space_group_name_H-M   'P 1'
#
loop_
_entity.id
_entity.type
_entity.pdbx_description
1 polymer ?
#
loop_
_entity_poly.entity_id
_entity_poly.type
_entity_poly.pdbx_seq_one_letter_code
_entity_poly.pdbx_strand_id
1 'polypeptide(L)'
;LKNSLICIEASYATIESIRDIILGRVEAFVSIAHGIRTLGSAALSLCYIAMGAADVYHCDNLLPWDVAAGVLIIREAGGEVIDTYGGDFNFMEPKVLAVGNEKIATEVLNLIRTADKKTHHKRRLSNSH
;
A
#
# COMPACT_ATOMS: atom_id res chain seq x y z
N LEU A 1 11.22 1.72 -8.50
CA LEU A 1 10.34 2.77 -7.92
C LEU A 1 10.80 4.24 -8.10
N LYS A 2 12.05 4.54 -8.49
CA LYS A 2 12.55 5.94 -8.63
C LYS A 2 11.76 6.86 -9.56
N ASN A 3 11.06 6.29 -10.54
CA ASN A 3 10.24 7.02 -11.51
C ASN A 3 8.74 6.76 -11.28
N SER A 4 8.37 6.19 -10.13
CA SER A 4 6.99 5.77 -9.84
C SER A 4 6.29 6.73 -8.89
N LEU A 5 5.02 7.01 -9.16
CA LEU A 5 4.10 7.72 -8.28
C LEU A 5 3.37 6.70 -7.39
N ILE A 6 3.48 6.87 -6.08
CA ILE A 6 2.86 5.97 -5.10
C ILE A 6 1.72 6.69 -4.37
N CYS A 7 0.52 6.12 -4.42
CA CYS A 7 -0.65 6.54 -3.67
C CYS A 7 -0.73 5.77 -2.34
N ILE A 8 -0.95 6.48 -1.25
CA ILE A 8 -1.11 5.93 0.11
C ILE A 8 -2.20 6.68 0.87
N GLU A 9 -2.72 6.07 1.94
CA GLU A 9 -3.60 6.75 2.89
C GLU A 9 -2.86 7.10 4.19
N ALA A 10 -2.13 8.23 4.17
CA ALA A 10 -1.32 8.66 5.32
C ALA A 10 -2.16 9.00 6.57
N SER A 11 -3.46 9.29 6.40
CA SER A 11 -4.38 9.63 7.49
C SER A 11 -4.57 8.48 8.49
N TYR A 12 -4.39 7.21 8.09
CA TYR A 12 -4.46 6.08 9.01
C TYR A 12 -3.35 6.12 10.08
N ALA A 13 -2.26 6.87 9.88
CA ALA A 13 -1.25 7.08 10.91
C ALA A 13 -1.79 7.82 12.16
N THR A 14 -2.99 8.40 12.09
CA THR A 14 -3.67 8.94 13.27
C THR A 14 -4.07 7.85 14.27
N ILE A 15 -4.33 6.63 13.81
CA ILE A 15 -4.70 5.48 14.64
C ILE A 15 -3.46 4.95 15.38
N GLU A 16 -3.46 5.08 16.70
CA GLU A 16 -2.28 4.83 17.54
C GLU A 16 -1.71 3.40 17.41
N SER A 17 -2.57 2.38 17.36
CA SER A 17 -2.16 0.96 17.34
C SER A 17 -1.40 0.53 16.08
N ILE A 18 -1.54 1.28 14.98
CA ILE A 18 -0.93 0.98 13.68
C ILE A 18 -0.04 2.11 13.15
N ARG A 19 0.05 3.23 13.88
CA ARG A 19 0.76 4.46 13.48
C ARG A 19 2.19 4.19 13.04
N ASP A 20 2.95 3.45 13.83
CA ASP A 20 4.37 3.20 13.60
C ASP A 20 4.62 2.29 12.38
N ILE A 21 3.76 1.32 12.09
CA ILE A 21 3.85 0.54 10.85
C ILE A 21 3.59 1.44 9.65
N ILE A 22 2.54 2.26 9.70
CA ILE A 22 2.21 3.17 8.60
C ILE A 22 3.36 4.15 8.37
N LEU A 23 3.84 4.81 9.42
CA LEU A 23 4.96 5.76 9.30
C LEU A 23 6.25 5.08 8.83
N GLY A 24 6.50 3.83 9.25
CA GLY A 24 7.64 3.05 8.75
C GLY A 24 7.56 2.75 7.25
N ARG A 25 6.37 2.42 6.75
CA ARG A 25 6.15 2.23 5.30
C ARG A 25 6.22 3.55 4.54
N VAL A 26 5.68 4.64 5.09
CA VAL A 26 5.80 5.99 4.51
C VAL A 26 7.26 6.41 4.38
N GLU A 27 8.06 6.22 5.44
CA GLU A 27 9.53 6.47 5.42
C GLU A 27 10.18 5.69 4.26
N ALA A 28 9.83 4.41 4.11
CA ALA A 28 10.38 3.55 3.08
C ALA A 28 9.98 4.01 1.66
N PHE A 29 8.71 4.38 1.42
CA PHE A 29 8.26 4.87 0.12
C PHE A 29 8.87 6.22 -0.25
N VAL A 30 8.83 7.19 0.66
CA VAL A 30 9.36 8.55 0.43
C VAL A 30 10.85 8.51 0.09
N SER A 31 11.60 7.55 0.64
CA SER A 31 13.04 7.43 0.41
C SER A 31 13.41 6.98 -1.00
N ILE A 32 12.48 6.41 -1.78
CA ILE A 32 12.80 5.81 -3.09
C ILE A 32 11.86 6.19 -4.23
N ALA A 33 10.63 6.62 -3.94
CA ALA A 33 9.62 6.94 -4.95
C ALA A 33 9.92 8.28 -5.65
N HIS A 34 9.42 8.45 -6.87
CA HIS A 34 9.46 9.76 -7.52
C HIS A 34 8.59 10.78 -6.78
N GLY A 35 7.43 10.31 -6.30
CA GLY A 35 6.51 11.13 -5.54
C GLY A 35 5.48 10.30 -4.81
N ILE A 36 4.91 10.91 -3.78
CA ILE A 36 3.82 10.33 -2.98
C ILE A 36 2.55 11.16 -3.18
N ARG A 37 1.39 10.51 -3.20
CA ARG A 37 0.08 11.14 -3.18
C ARG A 37 -0.80 10.53 -2.10
N THR A 38 -1.66 11.35 -1.52
CA THR A 38 -2.76 10.91 -0.65
C THR A 38 -4.02 11.57 -1.15
N LEU A 39 -4.92 10.77 -1.71
CA LEU A 39 -6.17 11.26 -2.29
C LEU A 39 -7.32 11.24 -1.27
N GLY A 40 -7.18 10.51 -0.15
CA GLY A 40 -8.21 10.40 0.87
C GLY A 40 -9.38 9.51 0.45
N SER A 41 -9.20 8.67 -0.55
CA SER A 41 -10.21 7.75 -1.08
C SER A 41 -9.54 6.57 -1.76
N ALA A 42 -9.77 5.37 -1.21
CA ALA A 42 -9.25 4.13 -1.77
C ALA A 42 -9.79 3.88 -3.18
N ALA A 43 -11.11 4.00 -3.37
CA ALA A 43 -11.74 3.82 -4.67
C ALA A 43 -11.15 4.77 -5.74
N LEU A 44 -10.94 6.05 -5.40
CA LEU A 44 -10.33 7.01 -6.32
C LEU A 44 -8.87 6.64 -6.63
N SER A 45 -8.11 6.24 -5.61
CA SER A 45 -6.71 5.83 -5.77
C SER A 45 -6.59 4.59 -6.66
N LEU A 46 -7.49 3.61 -6.51
CA LEU A 46 -7.56 2.43 -7.38
C LEU A 46 -7.88 2.81 -8.84
N CYS A 47 -8.80 3.76 -9.07
CA CYS A 47 -9.05 4.28 -10.42
C CYS A 47 -7.82 4.99 -11.02
N TYR A 48 -7.03 5.69 -10.21
CA TYR A 48 -5.77 6.32 -10.65
C TYR A 48 -4.74 5.28 -11.11
N ILE A 49 -4.70 4.12 -10.46
CA ILE A 49 -3.88 2.99 -10.93
C ILE A 49 -4.39 2.46 -12.27
N ALA A 50 -5.69 2.18 -12.36
CA ALA A 50 -6.29 1.61 -13.58
C ALA A 50 -6.10 2.50 -14.82
N MET A 51 -6.15 3.83 -14.66
CA MET A 51 -5.96 4.78 -15.76
C MET A 51 -4.47 5.09 -16.05
N GLY A 52 -3.53 4.52 -15.29
CA GLY A 52 -2.10 4.79 -15.44
C GLY A 52 -1.65 6.17 -14.96
N ALA A 53 -2.45 6.85 -14.13
CA ALA A 53 -2.09 8.14 -13.53
C ALA A 53 -1.18 8.00 -12.30
N ALA A 54 -1.17 6.83 -11.67
CA ALA A 54 -0.23 6.43 -10.62
C ALA A 54 0.18 4.96 -10.81
N ASP A 55 1.34 4.59 -10.28
CA ASP A 55 1.93 3.26 -10.52
C ASP A 55 1.57 2.24 -9.43
N VAL A 56 1.44 2.73 -8.18
CA VAL A 56 1.23 1.91 -6.99
C VAL A 56 0.19 2.55 -6.08
N TYR A 57 -0.74 1.76 -5.57
CA TYR A 57 -1.56 2.12 -4.42
C TYR A 57 -1.34 1.09 -3.30
N HIS A 58 -1.07 1.58 -2.10
CA HIS A 58 -0.98 0.73 -0.92
C HIS A 58 -1.78 1.30 0.26
N CYS A 59 -2.65 0.47 0.82
CA CYS A 59 -3.35 0.75 2.07
C CYS A 59 -3.86 -0.55 2.70
N ASP A 60 -3.64 -0.69 4.01
CA ASP A 60 -4.27 -1.73 4.83
C ASP A 60 -5.50 -1.14 5.54
N ASN A 61 -6.25 -1.99 6.27
CA ASN A 61 -7.36 -1.56 7.13
C ASN A 61 -8.51 -0.87 6.36
N LEU A 62 -8.69 -1.25 5.10
CA LEU A 62 -9.85 -0.86 4.30
C LEU A 62 -11.02 -1.82 4.55
N LEU A 63 -12.21 -1.41 4.13
CA LEU A 63 -13.42 -2.22 4.18
C LEU A 63 -13.76 -2.75 2.78
N PRO A 64 -14.49 -3.87 2.66
CA PRO A 64 -14.77 -4.47 1.34
C PRO A 64 -15.42 -3.50 0.34
N TRP A 65 -16.27 -2.58 0.82
CA TRP A 65 -16.91 -1.58 -0.03
C TRP A 65 -15.96 -0.47 -0.52
N ASP A 66 -14.85 -0.21 0.17
CA ASP A 66 -13.86 0.79 -0.26
C ASP A 66 -13.11 0.33 -1.52
N VAL A 67 -13.05 -0.99 -1.75
CA VAL A 67 -12.19 -1.62 -2.76
C VAL A 67 -12.97 -2.36 -3.84
N ALA A 68 -14.22 -2.76 -3.60
CA ALA A 68 -15.01 -3.62 -4.49
C ALA A 68 -15.00 -3.19 -5.96
N ALA A 69 -15.38 -1.94 -6.23
CA ALA A 69 -15.41 -1.43 -7.58
C ALA A 69 -13.98 -1.27 -8.16
N GLY A 70 -13.06 -0.72 -7.36
CA GLY A 70 -11.70 -0.44 -7.82
C GLY A 70 -10.90 -1.69 -8.18
N VAL A 71 -11.08 -2.78 -7.44
CA VAL A 71 -10.42 -4.06 -7.73
C VAL A 71 -10.85 -4.62 -9.08
N LEU A 72 -12.15 -4.59 -9.39
CA LEU A 72 -12.65 -5.02 -10.70
C LEU A 72 -12.08 -4.14 -11.81
N ILE A 73 -12.13 -2.82 -11.64
CA ILE A 73 -11.65 -1.84 -12.63
C ILE A 73 -10.17 -2.05 -12.94
N ILE A 74 -9.32 -2.22 -11.92
CA ILE A 74 -7.88 -2.46 -12.12
C ILE A 74 -7.63 -3.76 -12.89
N ARG A 75 -8.33 -4.84 -12.53
CA ARG A 75 -8.17 -6.14 -13.19
C ARG A 75 -8.57 -6.07 -14.66
N GLU A 76 -9.68 -5.42 -14.98
CA GLU A 76 -10.11 -5.21 -16.38
C GLU A 76 -9.16 -4.29 -17.16
N ALA A 77 -8.49 -3.36 -16.48
CA ALA A 77 -7.45 -2.52 -17.08
C ALA A 77 -6.11 -3.26 -17.28
N GLY A 78 -6.01 -4.54 -16.89
CA GLY A 78 -4.80 -5.35 -16.98
C GLY A 78 -3.81 -5.13 -15.83
N GLY A 79 -4.21 -4.41 -14.79
CA GLY A 79 -3.43 -4.25 -13.57
C GLY A 79 -3.65 -5.40 -12.57
N GLU A 80 -2.91 -5.34 -11.47
CA GLU A 80 -2.90 -6.38 -10.45
C GLU A 80 -3.32 -5.81 -9.09
N VAL A 81 -4.08 -6.60 -8.32
CA VAL A 81 -4.34 -6.33 -6.91
C VAL A 81 -4.05 -7.59 -6.11
N ILE A 82 -3.11 -7.47 -5.18
CA ILE A 82 -2.64 -8.54 -4.30
C ILE A 82 -2.68 -8.11 -2.83
N ASP A 83 -2.55 -9.08 -1.94
CA ASP A 83 -2.34 -8.81 -0.53
C ASP A 83 -1.00 -8.09 -0.30
N THR A 84 -0.95 -7.16 0.65
CA THR A 84 0.25 -6.45 1.10
C THR A 84 1.46 -7.35 1.39
N TYR A 85 1.23 -8.64 1.69
CA TYR A 85 2.29 -9.62 1.96
C TYR A 85 2.60 -10.56 0.78
N GLY A 86 2.00 -10.34 -0.39
CA GLY A 86 2.31 -11.02 -1.65
C GLY A 86 1.54 -12.32 -1.89
N GLY A 87 0.37 -12.48 -1.26
CA GLY A 87 -0.56 -13.57 -1.50
C GLY A 87 -1.82 -13.11 -2.24
N ASP A 88 -2.76 -14.04 -2.40
CA ASP A 88 -4.06 -13.75 -3.01
C ASP A 88 -4.78 -12.64 -2.25
N PHE A 89 -5.36 -11.71 -2.99
CA PHE A 89 -6.10 -10.60 -2.41
C PHE A 89 -7.34 -11.10 -1.66
N ASN A 90 -7.37 -10.88 -0.34
CA ASN A 90 -8.53 -11.17 0.50
C ASN A 90 -9.51 -9.99 0.50
N PHE A 91 -10.62 -10.15 -0.22
CA PHE A 91 -11.66 -9.14 -0.32
C PHE A 91 -12.36 -8.82 1.01
N MET A 92 -12.43 -9.78 1.94
CA MET A 92 -13.12 -9.61 3.23
C MET A 92 -12.24 -8.93 4.29
N GLU A 93 -10.92 -8.94 4.10
CA GLU A 93 -9.96 -8.23 4.94
C GLU A 93 -8.92 -7.52 4.07
N PRO A 94 -9.30 -6.43 3.40
CA PRO A 94 -8.45 -5.80 2.40
C PRO A 94 -7.15 -5.23 2.96
N LYS A 95 -6.04 -5.88 2.62
CA LYS A 95 -4.67 -5.36 2.73
C LYS A 95 -4.16 -5.13 1.31
N VAL A 96 -4.35 -3.93 0.81
CA VAL A 96 -4.25 -3.67 -0.63
C VAL A 96 -2.82 -3.31 -1.01
N LEU A 97 -2.29 -4.05 -1.97
CA LEU A 97 -1.28 -3.56 -2.90
C LEU A 97 -1.85 -3.67 -4.32
N ALA A 98 -2.07 -2.53 -4.95
CA ALA A 98 -2.55 -2.44 -6.32
C ALA A 98 -1.49 -1.79 -7.22
N VAL A 99 -1.25 -2.36 -8.38
CA VAL A 99 -0.26 -1.87 -9.35
C VAL A 99 -0.79 -1.93 -10.77
N GLY A 100 -0.33 -0.99 -11.61
CA GLY A 100 -0.58 -1.06 -13.06
C GLY A 100 0.36 -2.02 -13.80
N ASN A 101 1.41 -2.51 -13.13
CA ASN A 101 2.45 -3.36 -13.73
C ASN A 101 3.02 -4.36 -12.70
N GLU A 102 2.95 -5.65 -13.01
CA GLU A 102 3.42 -6.78 -12.18
C GLU A 102 4.89 -6.63 -11.72
N LYS A 103 5.76 -6.02 -12.55
CA LYS A 103 7.19 -5.87 -12.23
C LYS A 103 7.41 -4.97 -11.02
N ILE A 104 6.51 -4.02 -10.80
CA ILE A 104 6.59 -3.07 -9.67
C ILE A 104 6.12 -3.74 -8.37
N ALA A 105 5.17 -4.68 -8.43
CA ALA A 105 4.63 -5.34 -7.24
C ALA A 105 5.73 -5.98 -6.38
N THR A 106 6.66 -6.72 -7.01
CA THR A 106 7.74 -7.42 -6.29
C THR A 106 8.68 -6.44 -5.55
N GLU A 107 9.00 -5.30 -6.18
CA GLU A 107 9.84 -4.26 -5.56
C GLU A 107 9.14 -3.66 -4.33
N VAL A 108 7.85 -3.35 -4.46
CA VAL A 108 7.02 -2.78 -3.37
C VAL A 108 6.86 -3.76 -2.21
N LEU A 109 6.55 -5.02 -2.50
CA LEU A 109 6.40 -6.07 -1.48
C LEU A 109 7.67 -6.22 -0.62
N ASN A 110 8.84 -6.23 -1.25
CA ASN A 110 10.11 -6.34 -0.54
C ASN A 110 10.38 -5.11 0.34
N LEU A 111 10.01 -3.92 -0.14
CA LEU A 111 10.13 -2.69 0.62
C LEU A 111 9.24 -2.72 1.86
N ILE A 112 7.95 -3.06 1.70
CA ILE A 112 6.98 -3.18 2.80
C ILE A 112 7.47 -4.20 3.83
N ARG A 113 7.88 -5.40 3.38
CA ARG A 113 8.41 -6.45 4.26
C ARG A 113 9.62 -5.98 5.08
N THR A 114 10.51 -5.19 4.46
CA THR A 114 11.70 -4.66 5.14
C THR A 114 11.32 -3.59 6.17
N ALA A 115 10.43 -2.68 5.80
CA ALA A 115 9.91 -1.64 6.69
C ALA A 115 9.20 -2.25 7.92
N ASP A 116 8.30 -3.21 7.69
CA ASP A 116 7.56 -3.88 8.76
C ASP A 116 8.50 -4.61 9.71
N LYS A 117 9.50 -5.35 9.18
CA LYS A 117 10.51 -6.02 10.01
C LYS A 117 11.27 -5.04 10.90
N LYS A 118 11.70 -3.90 10.36
CA LYS A 118 12.39 -2.82 11.11
C LYS A 118 11.49 -2.29 12.23
N THR A 119 10.21 -2.04 11.94
CA THR A 119 9.24 -1.55 12.94
C THR A 119 8.95 -2.59 14.02
N HIS A 120 8.70 -3.85 13.66
CA HIS A 120 8.50 -4.93 14.63
C HIS A 120 9.72 -5.15 15.53
N HIS A 121 10.93 -5.04 14.98
CA HIS A 121 12.15 -5.13 15.78
C HIS A 121 12.21 -4.00 16.84
N LYS A 122 11.89 -2.76 16.45
CA LYS A 122 11.83 -1.62 17.40
C LYS A 122 10.78 -1.86 18.51
N ARG A 123 9.58 -2.34 18.18
CA ARG A 123 8.53 -2.69 19.17
C ARG A 123 9.00 -3.73 20.19
N ARG A 124 9.80 -4.72 19.76
CA ARG A 124 10.33 -5.75 20.67
C ARG A 124 11.33 -5.17 21.67
N LEU A 125 12.18 -4.24 21.22
CA LEU A 125 13.17 -3.58 22.08
C LEU A 125 12.53 -2.61 23.09
N SER A 126 11.43 -1.94 22.72
CA SER A 126 10.71 -1.06 23.65
C SER A 126 9.98 -1.83 24.75
N ASN A 127 9.50 -3.04 24.45
CA ASN A 127 8.76 -3.87 25.40
C ASN A 127 9.65 -4.71 26.33
N SER A 128 10.97 -4.70 26.11
CA SER A 128 11.95 -5.40 26.95
C SER A 128 12.56 -4.51 28.04
N HIS A 129 12.07 -3.28 28.18
CA HIS A 129 12.45 -2.28 29.18
C HIS A 129 11.22 -1.90 30.01
#